data_AF-A0A7S3JCW8-F1
#
_entry.id   AF-A0A7S3JCW8-F1
#
_cell.length_a   1.000
_cell.length_b   1.000
_cell.length_c   1.000
_cell.angle_alpha   90.00
_cell.angle_beta   90.00
_cell.angle_gamma   90.00
#
_symmetry.space_group_name_H-M   'P 1'
#
loop_
_entity.id
_entity.type
_entity.pdbx_description
1 polymer ?
#
loop_
_entity_poly.entity_id
_entity_poly.type
_entity_poly.pdbx_seq_one_letter_code
_entity_poly.pdbx_strand_id
1 'polypeptide(L)'
;MQQKREEMEEAKIRNEKAGRNVDIEYDSMIKEHWLTKEIASEHIQSDNLKICVCVRKRPIFKKEENAGDIDCVSVTNPHCRVHEPKVKVDGLTKYVENNDFKFDNSFHELETTGALYSAMLQPLISSLFANGVVTCFAYGQTGSGKTLLLFSIFNWTK
;
A
#
# COMPACT_ATOMS: atom_id res chain seq x y z
N MET A 1 -25.12 -14.72 -6.76
CA MET A 1 -26.10 -13.66 -6.43
C MET A 1 -26.62 -13.78 -5.00
N GLN A 2 -27.11 -14.94 -4.56
CA GLN A 2 -27.58 -15.16 -3.17
C GLN A 2 -26.45 -14.98 -2.15
N GLN A 3 -25.34 -15.71 -2.33
CA GLN A 3 -24.18 -15.69 -1.43
C GLN A 3 -23.54 -14.30 -1.24
N LYS A 4 -23.30 -13.55 -2.34
CA LYS A 4 -22.75 -12.19 -2.27
C LYS A 4 -23.67 -11.23 -1.48
N ARG A 5 -25.00 -11.42 -1.54
CA ARG A 5 -25.95 -10.61 -0.76
C ARG A 5 -25.91 -10.94 0.72
N GLU A 6 -25.79 -12.22 1.06
CA GLU A 6 -25.64 -12.68 2.44
C GLU A 6 -24.34 -12.14 3.07
N GLU A 7 -23.22 -12.23 2.35
CA GLU A 7 -21.92 -11.68 2.79
C GLU A 7 -21.97 -10.17 3.03
N MET A 8 -22.67 -9.42 2.17
CA MET A 8 -22.85 -7.97 2.34
C MET A 8 -23.71 -7.64 3.57
N GLU A 9 -24.77 -8.41 3.82
CA GLU A 9 -25.63 -8.21 4.99
C GLU A 9 -24.90 -8.55 6.30
N GLU A 10 -24.12 -9.62 6.31
CA GLU A 10 -23.26 -9.97 7.45
C GLU A 10 -22.19 -8.89 7.70
N ALA A 11 -21.57 -8.37 6.64
CA ALA A 11 -20.63 -7.27 6.73
C ALA A 11 -21.29 -6.00 7.30
N LYS A 12 -22.54 -5.73 6.92
CA LYS A 12 -23.35 -4.62 7.45
C LYS A 12 -23.58 -4.77 8.94
N ILE A 13 -24.12 -5.90 9.37
CA ILE A 13 -24.38 -6.20 10.78
C ILE A 13 -23.09 -6.10 11.60
N ARG A 14 -21.96 -6.59 11.08
CA ARG A 14 -20.64 -6.50 11.74
C ARG A 14 -20.17 -5.05 11.89
N ASN A 15 -20.31 -4.23 10.85
CA ASN A 15 -19.91 -2.82 10.89
C ASN A 15 -20.80 -2.00 11.81
N GLU A 16 -22.12 -2.23 11.80
CA GLU A 16 -23.08 -1.62 12.73
C GLU A 16 -22.77 -1.97 14.19
N LYS A 17 -22.50 -3.25 14.49
CA LYS A 17 -22.06 -3.69 15.84
C LYS A 17 -20.75 -3.03 16.29
N ALA A 18 -19.87 -2.72 15.34
CA ALA A 18 -18.61 -2.03 15.60
C ALA A 18 -18.75 -0.50 15.63
N GLY A 19 -19.95 0.05 15.38
CA GLY A 19 -20.18 1.49 15.29
C GLY A 19 -19.50 2.17 14.10
N ARG A 20 -19.15 1.41 13.05
CA ARG A 20 -18.43 1.90 11.87
C ARG A 20 -19.40 2.19 10.73
N ASN A 21 -19.29 3.39 10.15
CA ASN A 21 -20.08 3.80 8.99
C ASN A 21 -19.26 3.60 7.70
N VAL A 22 -19.21 2.35 7.22
CA VAL A 22 -18.45 1.95 6.02
C VAL A 22 -19.41 1.79 4.83
N ASP A 23 -19.04 2.29 3.66
CA ASP A 23 -19.76 2.00 2.41
C ASP A 23 -19.44 0.57 1.93
N ILE A 24 -20.34 -0.36 2.27
CA ILE A 24 -20.16 -1.80 2.05
C ILE A 24 -20.10 -2.14 0.56
N GLU A 25 -20.79 -1.36 -0.28
CA GLU A 25 -20.81 -1.59 -1.71
C GLU A 25 -19.43 -1.31 -2.31
N TYR A 26 -18.81 -0.18 -1.95
CA TYR A 26 -17.44 0.11 -2.35
C TYR A 26 -16.43 -0.88 -1.74
N ASP A 27 -16.54 -1.18 -0.45
CA ASP A 27 -15.67 -2.15 0.23
C ASP A 27 -15.72 -3.54 -0.47
N SER A 28 -16.91 -3.99 -0.88
CA SER A 28 -17.07 -5.22 -1.64
C SER A 28 -16.45 -5.14 -3.04
N MET A 29 -16.69 -4.05 -3.79
CA MET A 29 -16.11 -3.84 -5.11
C MET A 29 -14.57 -3.79 -5.08
N ILE A 30 -14.00 -3.21 -4.03
CA ILE A 30 -12.54 -3.12 -3.83
C ILE A 30 -11.96 -4.50 -3.53
N LYS A 31 -12.57 -5.26 -2.62
CA LYS A 31 -12.11 -6.61 -2.25
C LYS A 31 -12.11 -7.58 -3.43
N GLU A 32 -13.06 -7.43 -4.35
CA GLU A 32 -13.13 -8.23 -5.58
C GLU A 32 -11.93 -8.01 -6.51
N HIS A 33 -11.32 -6.82 -6.49
CA HIS A 33 -10.19 -6.45 -7.36
C HIS A 33 -8.85 -6.36 -6.63
N TRP A 34 -8.80 -6.83 -5.38
CA TRP A 34 -7.62 -6.75 -4.52
C TRP A 34 -6.46 -7.56 -5.11
N LEU A 35 -5.25 -6.99 -5.14
CA LEU A 35 -4.06 -7.70 -5.61
C LEU A 35 -3.74 -8.91 -4.70
N THR A 36 -3.50 -10.07 -5.30
CA THR A 36 -3.17 -11.31 -4.59
C THR A 36 -1.67 -11.57 -4.56
N LYS A 37 -1.20 -12.23 -3.50
CA LYS A 37 0.23 -12.55 -3.32
C LYS A 37 0.81 -13.51 -4.36
N GLU A 38 -0.02 -14.21 -5.12
CA GLU A 38 0.41 -15.13 -6.19
C GLU A 38 1.15 -14.39 -7.32
N ILE A 39 0.94 -13.08 -7.44
CA ILE A 39 1.55 -12.21 -8.45
C ILE A 39 2.87 -11.60 -7.92
N ALA A 40 3.23 -11.84 -6.66
CA ALA A 40 4.40 -11.22 -6.03
C ALA A 40 5.71 -11.75 -6.61
N SER A 41 6.56 -10.84 -7.09
CA SER A 41 7.97 -11.13 -7.37
C SER A 41 8.86 -10.80 -6.17
N GLU A 42 10.06 -11.38 -6.14
CA GLU A 42 11.10 -10.95 -5.20
C GLU A 42 11.51 -9.49 -5.44
N HIS A 43 12.00 -8.84 -4.38
CA HIS A 43 12.52 -7.48 -4.49
C HIS A 43 13.87 -7.46 -5.19
N ILE A 44 14.01 -6.57 -6.15
CA ILE A 44 15.27 -6.34 -6.84
C ILE A 44 16.18 -5.42 -6.02
N GLN A 45 17.50 -5.65 -6.13
CA GLN A 45 18.52 -4.84 -5.46
C GLN A 45 18.75 -3.54 -6.24
N SER A 46 18.87 -2.42 -5.52
CA SER A 46 18.98 -1.08 -6.10
C SER A 46 20.31 -0.77 -6.79
N ASP A 47 21.37 -1.50 -6.49
CA ASP A 47 22.72 -1.31 -7.06
C ASP A 47 22.80 -1.60 -8.56
N ASN A 48 21.85 -2.37 -9.09
CA ASN A 48 21.72 -2.65 -10.52
C ASN A 48 21.03 -1.52 -11.31
N LEU A 49 20.54 -0.49 -10.64
CA LEU A 49 19.75 0.60 -11.24
C LEU A 49 20.41 1.96 -11.02
N LYS A 50 20.35 2.84 -12.04
CA LYS A 50 20.82 4.22 -11.90
C LYS A 50 19.89 5.06 -11.00
N ILE A 51 18.59 4.78 -11.07
CA ILE A 51 17.54 5.38 -10.25
C ILE A 51 16.61 4.23 -9.90
N CYS A 52 16.33 4.05 -8.61
CA CYS A 52 15.40 3.05 -8.10
C CYS A 52 14.21 3.78 -7.45
N VAL A 53 13.01 3.54 -7.98
CA VAL A 53 11.76 4.15 -7.54
C VAL A 53 10.92 3.09 -6.86
N CYS A 54 10.67 3.28 -5.58
CA CYS A 54 9.90 2.35 -4.78
C CYS A 54 8.70 3.02 -4.12
N VAL A 55 7.64 2.23 -3.91
CA VAL A 55 6.46 2.64 -3.15
C VAL A 55 6.32 1.76 -1.91
N ARG A 56 5.91 2.35 -0.79
CA ARG A 56 5.55 1.61 0.43
C ARG A 56 4.15 1.98 0.87
N LYS A 57 3.27 0.98 0.97
CA LYS A 57 1.98 1.14 1.62
C LYS A 57 2.16 1.02 3.14
N ARG A 58 1.50 1.90 3.89
CA ARG A 58 1.36 1.77 5.34
C ARG A 58 0.06 1.04 5.67
N PRO A 59 -0.04 0.36 6.82
CA PRO A 59 -1.33 -0.17 7.26
C PRO A 59 -2.31 0.97 7.55
N ILE A 60 -3.60 0.66 7.38
CA ILE A 60 -4.67 1.49 7.91
C ILE A 60 -4.60 1.51 9.44
N PHE A 61 -4.82 2.68 10.04
CA PHE A 61 -4.83 2.82 11.49
C PHE A 61 -6.21 2.53 12.05
N LYS A 62 -6.26 2.01 13.29
CA LYS A 62 -7.53 1.78 14.01
C LYS A 62 -8.45 2.99 14.04
N LYS A 63 -7.89 4.20 14.10
CA LYS A 63 -8.68 5.44 14.08
C LYS A 63 -9.41 5.64 12.73
N GLU A 64 -8.75 5.30 11.62
CA GLU A 64 -9.28 5.37 10.25
C GLU A 64 -10.33 4.29 10.06
N GLU A 65 -10.04 3.06 10.47
CA GLU A 65 -11.02 1.96 10.48
C GLU A 65 -12.28 2.34 11.28
N ASN A 66 -12.11 2.93 12.47
CA ASN A 66 -13.22 3.35 13.32
C ASN A 66 -14.00 4.53 12.71
N ALA A 67 -13.35 5.38 11.91
CA ALA A 67 -14.01 6.45 11.18
C ALA A 67 -14.83 5.94 9.98
N GLY A 68 -14.67 4.67 9.61
CA GLY A 68 -15.32 4.08 8.45
C GLY A 68 -14.51 4.21 7.16
N ASP A 69 -13.23 4.59 7.25
CA ASP A 69 -12.35 4.68 6.08
C ASP A 69 -12.13 3.29 5.49
N ILE A 70 -12.19 3.21 4.16
CA ILE A 70 -11.94 1.98 3.40
C ILE A 70 -10.48 1.99 2.93
N ASP A 71 -9.78 0.88 3.09
CA ASP A 71 -8.46 0.72 2.49
C ASP A 71 -8.60 0.59 0.97
N CYS A 72 -8.17 1.63 0.27
CA CYS A 72 -8.33 1.77 -1.18
C CYS A 72 -7.03 1.51 -1.95
N VAL A 73 -6.00 0.93 -1.33
CA VAL A 73 -4.73 0.65 -2.02
C VAL A 73 -4.33 -0.80 -1.79
N SER A 74 -4.17 -1.57 -2.85
CA SER A 74 -3.58 -2.92 -2.76
C SER A 74 -2.18 -2.93 -3.35
N VAL A 75 -1.28 -3.70 -2.74
CA VAL A 75 0.13 -3.77 -3.14
C VAL A 75 0.55 -5.21 -3.26
N THR A 76 1.29 -5.53 -4.32
CA THR A 76 1.96 -6.81 -4.50
C THR A 76 3.15 -6.56 -5.41
N ASN A 77 4.37 -6.74 -4.91
CA ASN A 77 5.58 -6.40 -5.65
C ASN A 77 5.59 -6.99 -7.07
N PRO A 78 5.84 -6.19 -8.14
CA PRO A 78 6.20 -4.77 -8.19
C PRO A 78 5.04 -3.81 -8.43
N HIS A 79 3.80 -4.27 -8.23
CA HIS A 79 2.57 -3.56 -8.52
C HIS A 79 1.94 -2.89 -7.28
N CYS A 80 1.30 -1.76 -7.55
CA CYS A 80 0.44 -1.05 -6.62
C CYS A 80 -0.82 -0.64 -7.38
N ARG A 81 -1.98 -0.94 -6.81
CA ARG A 81 -3.28 -0.58 -7.38
C ARG A 81 -3.99 0.38 -6.45
N VAL A 82 -4.41 1.51 -6.99
CA VAL A 82 -5.28 2.46 -6.30
C VAL A 82 -6.71 2.24 -6.78
N HIS A 83 -7.60 1.93 -5.85
CA HIS A 83 -9.01 1.73 -6.07
C HIS A 83 -9.73 3.06 -5.81
N GLU A 84 -10.26 3.70 -6.85
CA GLU A 84 -10.93 5.01 -6.75
C GLU A 84 -12.46 4.83 -6.78
N PRO A 85 -13.17 5.00 -5.65
CA PRO A 85 -14.63 4.97 -5.62
C PRO A 85 -15.22 6.15 -6.40
N LYS A 86 -16.10 5.86 -7.36
CA LYS A 86 -16.76 6.85 -8.22
C LYS A 86 -18.25 6.57 -8.35
N VAL A 87 -18.99 7.63 -8.66
CA VAL A 87 -20.41 7.58 -9.02
C VAL A 87 -20.54 7.98 -10.48
N LYS A 88 -21.32 7.24 -11.26
CA LYS A 88 -21.62 7.60 -12.66
C LYS A 88 -22.40 8.91 -12.72
N VAL A 89 -22.50 9.45 -13.94
CA VAL A 89 -23.21 10.70 -14.24
C VAL A 89 -24.71 10.64 -13.86
N ASP A 90 -25.28 9.44 -13.76
CA ASP A 90 -26.64 9.22 -13.29
C ASP A 90 -26.84 9.54 -11.79
N GLY A 91 -25.76 9.78 -11.04
CA GLY A 91 -25.80 10.14 -9.62
C GLY A 91 -26.11 8.97 -8.68
N LEU A 92 -26.28 7.76 -9.20
CA LEU A 92 -26.77 6.59 -8.45
C LEU A 92 -25.84 5.38 -8.57
N THR A 93 -25.33 5.11 -9.76
CA THR A 93 -24.54 3.90 -10.01
C THR A 93 -23.12 4.09 -9.49
N LYS A 94 -22.79 3.41 -8.40
CA LYS A 94 -21.43 3.31 -7.86
C LYS A 94 -20.57 2.38 -8.71
N TYR A 95 -19.29 2.71 -8.82
CA TYR A 95 -18.26 1.86 -9.40
C TYR A 95 -16.90 2.19 -8.79
N VAL A 96 -15.93 1.28 -8.97
CA VAL A 96 -14.54 1.50 -8.56
C VAL A 96 -13.68 1.52 -9.82
N GLU A 97 -12.92 2.60 -10.01
CA GLU A 97 -11.89 2.67 -11.04
C GLU A 97 -10.56 2.18 -10.47
N ASN A 98 -9.96 1.17 -11.10
CA ASN A 98 -8.70 0.59 -10.65
C ASN A 98 -7.55 1.20 -11.46
N ASN A 99 -6.69 1.94 -10.78
CA ASN A 99 -5.49 2.54 -11.37
C ASN A 99 -4.27 1.71 -10.99
N ASP A 100 -3.65 1.07 -11.99
CA ASP A 100 -2.50 0.19 -11.83
C ASP A 100 -1.18 0.93 -12.05
N PHE A 101 -0.27 0.76 -11.10
CA PHE A 101 1.09 1.29 -11.15
C PHE A 101 2.10 0.16 -10.98
N LYS A 102 3.25 0.31 -11.64
CA LYS A 102 4.39 -0.58 -11.50
C LYS A 102 5.62 0.23 -11.13
N PHE A 103 6.34 -0.23 -10.12
CA PHE A 103 7.56 0.39 -9.59
C PHE A 103 8.74 -0.57 -9.71
N ASP A 104 9.93 -0.15 -9.31
CA ASP A 104 11.09 -1.06 -9.21
C ASP A 104 10.87 -2.05 -8.08
N ASN A 105 10.44 -1.57 -6.90
CA ASN A 105 9.87 -2.39 -5.84
C ASN A 105 8.61 -1.75 -5.23
N SER A 106 7.65 -2.57 -4.83
CA SER A 106 6.45 -2.16 -4.09
C SER A 106 6.34 -2.93 -2.77
N PHE A 107 6.35 -2.22 -1.65
CA PHE A 107 6.33 -2.79 -0.31
C PHE A 107 4.92 -2.76 0.28
N HIS A 108 4.42 -3.94 0.63
CA HIS A 108 3.13 -4.16 1.30
C HIS A 108 3.18 -3.66 2.76
N GLU A 109 2.01 -3.38 3.35
CA GLU A 109 1.88 -2.89 4.72
C GLU A 109 2.40 -3.84 5.81
N LEU A 110 2.52 -5.12 5.47
CA LEU A 110 3.04 -6.17 6.36
C LEU A 110 4.56 -6.31 6.26
N GLU A 111 5.19 -5.64 5.31
CA GLU A 111 6.63 -5.69 5.14
C GLU A 111 7.35 -4.75 6.10
N THR A 112 8.44 -5.26 6.64
CA THR A 112 9.24 -4.54 7.63
C THR A 112 10.09 -3.47 6.96
N THR A 113 10.49 -2.47 7.75
CA THR A 113 11.49 -1.50 7.27
C THR A 113 12.83 -2.17 6.94
N GLY A 114 13.14 -3.32 7.57
CA GLY A 114 14.34 -4.10 7.27
C GLY A 114 14.33 -4.66 5.85
N ALA A 115 13.21 -5.20 5.38
CA ALA A 115 13.07 -5.68 3.99
C ALA A 115 13.33 -4.56 2.97
N LEU A 116 12.76 -3.37 3.23
CA LEU A 116 13.02 -2.19 2.42
C LEU A 116 14.49 -1.78 2.44
N TYR A 117 15.10 -1.72 3.63
CA TYR A 117 16.53 -1.41 3.77
C TYR A 117 17.41 -2.38 2.98
N SER A 118 17.15 -3.68 3.09
CA SER A 118 17.92 -4.72 2.40
C SER A 118 17.85 -4.62 0.89
N ALA A 119 16.69 -4.29 0.32
CA ALA A 119 16.56 -4.13 -1.14
C ALA A 119 17.08 -2.78 -1.65
N MET A 120 16.93 -1.70 -0.88
CA MET A 120 17.15 -0.32 -1.35
C MET A 120 18.49 0.28 -0.96
N LEU A 121 18.93 0.09 0.28
CA LEU A 121 20.03 0.86 0.86
C LEU A 121 21.24 0.00 1.14
N GLN A 122 21.04 -1.21 1.65
CA GLN A 122 22.12 -2.15 1.92
C GLN A 122 23.05 -2.38 0.71
N PRO A 123 22.55 -2.52 -0.53
CA PRO A 123 23.41 -2.71 -1.71
C PRO A 123 24.26 -1.48 -2.05
N LEU A 124 23.83 -0.28 -1.62
CA LEU A 124 24.50 0.99 -1.93
C LEU A 124 25.58 1.37 -0.91
N ILE A 125 25.67 0.65 0.22
CA ILE A 125 26.64 0.93 1.29
C ILE A 125 28.08 0.78 0.80
N SER A 126 28.34 -0.24 -0.02
CA SER A 126 29.65 -0.46 -0.65
C SER A 126 30.09 0.74 -1.50
N SER A 127 29.14 1.34 -2.25
CA SER A 127 29.40 2.54 -3.05
C SER A 127 29.75 3.76 -2.19
N LEU A 128 29.13 3.92 -1.03
CA LEU A 128 29.47 5.00 -0.08
C LEU A 128 30.92 4.90 0.42
N PHE A 129 31.41 3.69 0.70
CA PHE A 129 32.80 3.47 1.12
C PHE A 129 33.81 3.62 -0.03
N ALA A 130 33.37 3.51 -1.28
CA ALA A 130 34.19 3.71 -2.47
C ALA A 130 34.22 5.19 -2.94
N ASN A 131 33.99 6.15 -2.05
CA ASN A 131 33.83 7.58 -2.33
C ASN A 131 32.66 7.91 -3.28
N GLY A 132 31.68 7.01 -3.40
CA GLY A 132 30.44 7.27 -4.13
C GLY A 132 29.48 8.14 -3.33
N VAL A 133 28.58 8.84 -4.04
CA VAL A 133 27.53 9.65 -3.44
C VAL A 133 26.19 8.94 -3.66
N VAL A 134 25.48 8.67 -2.57
CA VAL A 134 24.12 8.11 -2.59
C VAL A 134 23.15 9.16 -2.06
N THR A 135 22.04 9.35 -2.77
CA THR A 135 20.97 10.25 -2.32
C THR A 135 19.66 9.46 -2.26
N CYS A 136 18.98 9.55 -1.11
CA CYS A 136 17.70 8.89 -0.89
C CYS A 136 16.63 9.94 -0.60
N PHE A 137 15.50 9.85 -1.31
CA PHE A 137 14.35 10.73 -1.12
C PHE A 137 13.21 9.93 -0.50
N ALA A 138 12.63 10.45 0.58
CA ALA A 138 11.34 9.98 1.07
C ALA A 138 10.26 10.99 0.67
N TYR A 139 9.33 10.59 -0.18
CA TYR A 139 8.27 11.44 -0.71
C TYR A 139 6.87 10.92 -0.30
N GLY A 140 5.89 11.83 -0.21
CA GLY A 140 4.51 11.52 0.12
C GLY A 140 3.85 12.52 1.08
N GLN A 141 2.55 12.41 1.27
CA GLN A 141 1.75 13.32 2.12
C GLN A 141 2.09 13.22 3.62
N THR A 142 1.64 14.20 4.41
CA THR A 142 1.74 14.14 5.88
C THR A 142 1.04 12.88 6.42
N GLY A 143 1.65 12.21 7.39
CA GLY A 143 1.13 10.95 7.94
C GLY A 143 1.43 9.68 7.12
N SER A 144 2.10 9.78 5.96
CA SER A 144 2.42 8.59 5.13
C SER A 144 3.59 7.73 5.65
N GLY A 145 4.22 8.09 6.76
CA GLY A 145 5.30 7.29 7.37
C GLY A 145 6.73 7.62 6.93
N LYS A 146 6.96 8.71 6.17
CA LYS A 146 8.31 9.15 5.74
C LYS A 146 9.31 9.27 6.90
N THR A 147 8.95 10.01 7.95
CA THR A 147 9.84 10.25 9.10
C THR A 147 10.13 8.96 9.86
N LEU A 148 9.13 8.09 10.01
CA LEU A 148 9.29 6.77 10.63
C LEU A 148 10.27 5.91 9.82
N LEU A 149 10.11 5.87 8.49
CA LEU A 149 10.99 5.15 7.59
C LEU A 149 12.45 5.62 7.72
N LEU A 150 12.69 6.92 7.56
CA LEU A 150 14.04 7.50 7.64
C LEU A 150 14.69 7.31 9.01
N PHE A 151 13.93 7.50 10.09
CA PHE A 151 14.43 7.31 11.44
C PHE A 151 14.77 5.84 11.72
N SER A 152 13.92 4.90 11.28
CA SER A 152 14.22 3.48 11.39
C SER A 152 15.52 3.15 10.66
N ILE A 153 15.68 3.57 9.41
CA ILE A 153 16.90 3.31 8.61
C ILE A 153 18.15 3.86 9.31
N PHE A 154 18.10 5.08 9.85
CA PHE A 154 19.24 5.69 10.54
C PHE A 154 19.74 4.87 11.75
N ASN A 155 18.83 4.17 12.43
CA ASN A 155 19.22 3.32 13.56
C ASN A 155 19.89 2.00 13.12
N TRP A 156 19.74 1.59 11.86
CA TRP A 156 20.39 0.38 11.32
C TRP A 156 21.83 0.63 10.82
N THR A 157 22.21 1.90 10.66
CA THR A 157 23.56 2.30 10.23
C THR A 157 24.51 2.58 11.40
N LYS A 158 24.07 2.41 12.65
CA LYS A 158 24.89 2.47 13.86
C LYS A 158 25.29 1.07 14.29
#